data_AF-A0A2R6PGK3-F1
#
_entry.id   AF-A0A2R6PGK3-F1
#
_cell.length_a   1.000
_cell.length_b   1.000
_cell.length_c   1.000
_cell.angle_alpha   90.00
_cell.angle_beta   90.00
_cell.angle_gamma   90.00
#
_symmetry.space_group_name_H-M   'P 1'
#
loop_
_entity.id
_entity.type
_entity.pdbx_description
1 polymer ?
#
loop_
_entity_poly.entity_id
_entity_poly.type
_entity_poly.pdbx_seq_one_letter_code
_entity_poly.pdbx_strand_id
1 'polypeptide(L)'
;MSLQETSHYSLDLNDTISDDEWRTILNLTDGSGRVHLGPERRTFIVSYFHQLHCLRILQMAIAPNPHAPYHDVVETSVHVQHCLNYLRQMLLCTAADSLEKGDYKAKGFEPGTLGDDLVCMDWEALLGIMQSNYGEFVQWKYKWN
;
A
#
# COMPACT_ATOMS: atom_id res chain seq x y z
N MET A 1 4.62 -16.37 2.32
CA MET A 1 3.91 -15.89 1.13
C MET A 1 4.83 -16.12 -0.06
N SER A 2 4.42 -16.90 -1.05
CA SER A 2 5.21 -17.06 -2.26
C SER A 2 5.08 -15.80 -3.11
N LEU A 3 6.21 -15.27 -3.60
CA LEU A 3 6.17 -14.29 -4.68
C LEU A 3 5.49 -14.94 -5.90
N GLN A 4 4.87 -14.14 -6.75
CA GLN A 4 4.28 -14.61 -8.00
C GLN A 4 3.89 -13.43 -8.88
N GLU A 5 3.83 -13.69 -10.18
CA GLU A 5 3.12 -12.81 -11.10
C GLU A 5 1.61 -12.86 -10.84
N THR A 6 0.95 -11.73 -11.08
CA THR A 6 -0.44 -11.49 -10.63
C THR A 6 -1.38 -11.21 -11.80
N SER A 7 -2.58 -11.80 -11.74
CA SER A 7 -3.73 -11.37 -12.56
C SER A 7 -4.53 -10.25 -11.90
N HIS A 8 -4.27 -9.97 -10.62
CA HIS A 8 -4.81 -8.85 -9.85
C HIS A 8 -3.89 -7.64 -9.96
N TYR A 9 -4.40 -6.44 -9.62
CA TYR A 9 -3.65 -5.20 -9.62
C TYR A 9 -3.12 -4.83 -11.02
N SER A 10 -3.96 -5.05 -12.05
CA SER A 10 -3.63 -4.70 -13.42
C SER A 10 -3.35 -3.19 -13.59
N LEU A 11 -2.57 -2.82 -14.60
CA LEU A 11 -2.40 -1.42 -15.00
C LEU A 11 -3.46 -0.95 -16.01
N ASP A 12 -4.41 -1.82 -16.39
CA ASP A 12 -5.57 -1.42 -17.19
C ASP A 12 -6.57 -0.65 -16.32
N LEU A 13 -6.67 0.66 -16.57
CA LEU A 13 -7.51 1.58 -15.80
C LEU A 13 -8.92 1.73 -16.36
N ASN A 14 -9.17 1.20 -17.56
CA ASN A 14 -10.53 1.08 -18.08
C ASN A 14 -11.26 -0.08 -17.40
N ASP A 15 -10.52 -0.99 -16.77
CA ASP A 15 -11.07 -2.00 -15.89
C ASP A 15 -11.32 -1.43 -14.50
N THR A 16 -12.60 -1.17 -14.22
CA THR A 16 -13.06 -0.71 -12.91
C THR A 16 -12.75 -1.71 -11.80
N ILE A 17 -12.63 -3.01 -12.11
CA ILE A 17 -12.29 -4.04 -11.13
C ILE A 17 -10.84 -3.82 -10.67
N SER A 18 -9.93 -3.58 -11.61
CA SER A 18 -8.52 -3.32 -11.29
C SER A 18 -8.35 -2.07 -10.43
N ASP A 19 -9.07 -0.98 -10.73
CA ASP A 19 -9.01 0.23 -9.90
C ASP A 19 -9.51 -0.01 -8.47
N ASP A 20 -10.59 -0.79 -8.33
CA ASP A 20 -11.12 -1.21 -7.04
C ASP A 20 -10.11 -2.08 -6.27
N GLU A 21 -9.44 -3.02 -6.93
CA GLU A 21 -8.38 -3.83 -6.34
C GLU A 21 -7.25 -2.96 -5.80
N TRP A 22 -6.73 -2.03 -6.60
CA TRP A 22 -5.72 -1.08 -6.14
C TRP A 22 -6.20 -0.22 -4.97
N ARG A 23 -7.47 0.15 -4.94
CA ARG A 23 -8.05 0.94 -3.83
C ARG A 23 -8.14 0.14 -2.53
N THR A 24 -8.29 -1.19 -2.60
CA THR A 24 -8.39 -2.03 -1.40
C THR A 24 -7.18 -1.89 -0.47
N ILE A 25 -5.98 -1.68 -1.02
CA ILE A 25 -4.74 -1.60 -0.22
C ILE A 25 -4.71 -0.38 0.71
N LEU A 26 -5.51 0.65 0.41
CA LEU A 26 -5.61 1.87 1.24
C LEU A 26 -6.73 1.77 2.29
N ASN A 27 -7.68 0.86 2.08
CA ASN A 27 -8.91 0.75 2.86
C ASN A 27 -8.96 -0.53 3.69
N LEU A 28 -7.81 -1.10 4.05
CA LEU A 28 -7.71 -2.30 4.89
C LEU A 28 -8.15 -2.06 6.36
N THR A 29 -8.31 -0.80 6.76
CA THR A 29 -8.80 -0.39 8.09
C THR A 29 -9.70 0.83 7.93
N ASP A 30 -10.70 1.01 8.80
CA ASP A 30 -11.61 2.16 8.77
C ASP A 30 -10.88 3.51 8.97
N GLY A 31 -9.70 3.49 9.61
CA GLY A 31 -8.86 4.67 9.81
C GLY A 31 -7.97 5.03 8.61
N SER A 32 -8.05 4.28 7.50
CA SER A 32 -7.18 4.43 6.32
C SER A 32 -5.69 4.52 6.69
N GLY A 33 -5.23 3.62 7.54
CA GLY A 33 -3.83 3.54 7.96
C GLY A 33 -3.42 4.44 9.13
N ARG A 34 -4.35 5.26 9.63
CA ARG A 34 -4.09 6.20 10.74
C ARG A 34 -4.30 5.54 12.09
N VAL A 35 -3.49 5.95 13.06
CA VAL A 35 -3.64 5.60 14.47
C VAL A 35 -3.63 6.87 15.32
N HIS A 36 -4.30 6.81 16.46
CA HIS A 36 -4.48 7.90 17.40
C HIS A 36 -3.87 7.55 18.75
N LEU A 37 -2.76 8.21 19.08
CA LEU A 37 -1.92 7.82 20.23
C LEU A 37 -1.72 8.97 21.23
N GLY A 38 -1.44 8.58 22.47
CA GLY A 38 -1.21 9.48 23.59
C GLY A 38 -2.49 10.13 24.14
N PRO A 39 -2.36 10.94 25.20
CA PRO A 39 -3.50 11.55 25.89
C PRO A 39 -4.35 12.45 25.00
N GLU A 40 -3.71 13.13 24.05
CA GLU A 40 -4.36 14.06 23.10
C GLU A 40 -4.86 13.38 21.82
N ARG A 41 -4.77 12.04 21.73
CA ARG A 41 -5.19 11.27 20.54
C ARG A 41 -4.59 11.79 19.22
N ARG A 42 -3.31 12.18 19.25
CA ARG A 42 -2.58 12.70 18.08
C ARG A 42 -2.61 11.67 16.96
N THR A 43 -2.84 12.15 15.73
CA THR A 43 -2.88 11.32 14.53
C THR A 43 -1.47 10.98 14.06
N PHE A 44 -1.24 9.71 13.76
CA PHE A 44 -0.05 9.20 13.10
C PHE A 44 -0.45 8.31 11.94
N ILE A 45 0.42 8.16 10.95
CA ILE A 45 0.28 7.17 9.88
C ILE A 45 1.23 6.01 10.15
N VAL A 46 0.73 4.78 10.10
CA VAL A 46 1.58 3.60 10.21
C VAL A 46 2.39 3.45 8.93
N SER A 47 3.71 3.23 9.05
CA SER A 47 4.62 3.18 7.89
C SER A 47 4.22 2.15 6.84
N TYR A 48 3.65 1.00 7.25
CA TYR A 48 3.06 0.00 6.35
C TYR A 48 2.05 0.62 5.37
N PHE A 49 1.09 1.41 5.88
CA PHE A 49 0.11 2.08 5.03
C PHE A 49 0.71 3.21 4.20
N HIS A 50 1.75 3.89 4.70
CA HIS A 50 2.44 4.91 3.89
C HIS A 50 3.18 4.29 2.69
N GLN A 51 3.74 3.09 2.85
CA GLN A 51 4.34 2.33 1.75
C GLN A 51 3.28 1.94 0.71
N LEU A 52 2.12 1.43 1.13
CA LEU A 52 1.01 1.09 0.23
C LEU A 52 0.44 2.34 -0.48
N HIS A 53 0.34 3.47 0.22
CA HIS A 53 0.01 4.75 -0.39
C HIS A 53 1.01 5.14 -1.48
N CYS A 54 2.32 5.08 -1.17
CA CYS A 54 3.36 5.36 -2.15
C CYS A 54 3.27 4.44 -3.37
N LEU A 55 2.96 3.15 -3.19
CA LEU A 55 2.76 2.22 -4.30
C LEU A 55 1.57 2.63 -5.19
N ARG A 56 0.44 3.04 -4.59
CA ARG A 56 -0.72 3.55 -5.35
C ARG A 56 -0.38 4.86 -6.10
N ILE A 57 0.37 5.77 -5.49
CA ILE A 57 0.83 6.99 -6.18
C ILE A 57 1.69 6.65 -7.40
N LEU A 58 2.60 5.69 -7.29
CA LEU A 58 3.42 5.25 -8.43
C LEU A 58 2.58 4.62 -9.53
N GLN A 59 1.60 3.79 -9.17
CA GLN A 59 0.71 3.17 -10.12
C GLN A 59 -0.07 4.21 -10.94
N MET A 60 -0.66 5.21 -10.29
CA MET A 60 -1.37 6.30 -10.97
C MET A 60 -0.44 7.15 -11.84
N ALA A 61 0.80 7.38 -11.41
CA ALA A 61 1.79 8.13 -12.19
C ALA A 61 2.25 7.39 -13.46
N ILE A 62 2.30 6.05 -13.43
CA ILE A 62 2.68 5.21 -14.59
C ILE A 62 1.51 5.07 -15.57
N ALA A 63 0.31 4.86 -15.03
CA ALA A 63 -0.91 4.69 -15.78
C ALA A 63 -1.96 5.67 -15.19
N PRO A 64 -2.03 6.91 -15.69
CA PRO A 64 -2.99 7.89 -15.21
C PRO A 64 -4.39 7.62 -15.79
N ASN A 65 -5.41 7.61 -14.94
CA ASN A 65 -6.80 7.42 -15.37
C ASN A 65 -7.43 8.78 -15.72
N PRO A 66 -7.71 9.08 -17.00
CA PRO A 66 -8.25 10.37 -17.41
C PRO A 66 -9.69 10.62 -16.94
N HIS A 67 -10.37 9.60 -16.41
CA HIS A 67 -11.75 9.65 -15.93
C HIS A 67 -11.87 9.50 -14.41
N ALA A 68 -10.75 9.34 -13.69
CA ALA A 68 -10.80 9.25 -12.24
C ALA A 68 -11.40 10.55 -11.66
N PRO A 69 -12.44 10.47 -10.82
CA PRO A 69 -13.12 11.64 -10.25
C PRO A 69 -12.19 12.48 -9.36
N TYR A 70 -11.07 11.87 -8.96
CA TYR A 70 -9.98 12.51 -8.28
C TYR A 70 -8.83 12.79 -9.26
N HIS A 71 -8.89 13.96 -9.90
CA HIS A 71 -7.68 14.76 -10.06
C HIS A 71 -7.22 15.22 -8.67
N ASP A 72 -6.88 14.29 -7.77
CA ASP A 72 -6.29 14.63 -6.49
C ASP A 72 -4.90 15.16 -6.78
N VAL A 73 -4.87 16.49 -6.99
CA VAL A 73 -3.91 17.59 -6.80
C VAL A 73 -2.50 17.27 -6.22
N VAL A 74 -2.02 16.03 -6.24
CA VAL A 74 -0.76 15.58 -5.67
C VAL A 74 0.03 14.68 -6.64
N GLU A 75 -0.29 14.69 -7.94
CA GLU A 75 0.62 14.24 -9.01
C GLU A 75 1.62 15.34 -9.38
N THR A 76 2.30 15.88 -8.37
CA THR A 76 3.50 16.67 -8.66
C THR A 76 4.67 15.71 -8.81
N SER A 77 5.57 15.96 -9.76
CA SER A 77 6.85 15.24 -9.85
C SER A 77 7.57 15.16 -8.51
N VAL A 78 7.37 16.16 -7.64
CA VAL A 78 7.88 16.22 -6.26
C VAL A 78 7.30 15.11 -5.38
N HIS A 79 5.99 14.83 -5.44
CA HIS A 79 5.38 13.77 -4.63
C HIS A 79 5.83 12.38 -5.10
N VAL A 80 5.85 12.15 -6.42
CA VAL A 80 6.40 10.90 -6.99
C VAL A 80 7.86 10.73 -6.59
N GLN A 81 8.68 11.78 -6.64
CA GLN A 81 10.07 11.76 -6.17
C GLN A 81 10.17 11.41 -4.68
N HIS A 82 9.29 11.96 -3.84
CA HIS A 82 9.20 11.61 -2.42
C HIS A 82 8.88 10.12 -2.24
N CYS A 83 7.84 9.61 -2.92
CA CYS A 83 7.44 8.20 -2.84
C CYS A 83 8.56 7.26 -3.28
N LEU A 84 9.23 7.57 -4.40
CA LEU A 84 10.38 6.79 -4.88
C LEU A 84 11.51 6.77 -3.84
N ASN A 85 11.87 7.93 -3.26
CA ASN A 85 12.93 7.96 -2.26
C ASN A 85 12.51 7.27 -0.95
N TYR A 86 11.25 7.42 -0.53
CA TYR A 86 10.71 6.76 0.67
C TYR A 86 10.76 5.24 0.53
N LEU A 87 10.25 4.69 -0.56
CA LEU A 87 10.28 3.25 -0.83
C LEU A 87 11.72 2.74 -0.99
N ARG A 88 12.60 3.47 -1.70
CA ARG A 88 14.02 3.11 -1.80
C ARG A 88 14.67 2.99 -0.42
N GLN A 89 14.46 3.97 0.47
CA GLN A 89 15.04 3.95 1.81
C GLN A 89 14.47 2.83 2.68
N MET A 90 13.16 2.58 2.61
CA MET A 90 12.54 1.46 3.34
C MET A 90 13.06 0.10 2.86
N LEU A 91 13.14 -0.09 1.54
CA LEU A 91 13.66 -1.33 0.95
C LEU A 91 15.12 -1.59 1.34
N LEU A 92 15.96 -0.56 1.46
CA LEU A 92 17.34 -0.75 1.94
C LEU A 92 17.43 -1.33 3.37
N CYS A 93 16.41 -1.11 4.20
CA CYS A 93 16.39 -1.57 5.59
C CYS A 93 15.76 -2.96 5.76
N THR A 94 14.88 -3.37 4.84
CA THR A 94 14.08 -4.61 4.96
C THR A 94 14.15 -5.50 3.73
N ALA A 95 15.09 -5.26 2.81
CA ALA A 95 15.25 -6.04 1.59
C ALA A 95 15.40 -7.52 1.88
N ALA A 96 14.80 -8.34 1.01
CA ALA A 96 15.08 -9.78 0.98
C ALA A 96 16.55 -10.01 0.60
N ASP A 97 17.19 -10.96 1.26
CA ASP A 97 18.56 -11.40 1.01
C ASP A 97 18.62 -12.71 0.20
N SER A 98 17.48 -13.14 -0.35
CA SER A 98 17.37 -14.36 -1.15
C SER A 98 17.65 -14.11 -2.64
N LEU A 99 17.86 -15.18 -3.40
CA LEU A 99 18.08 -15.11 -4.85
C LEU A 99 16.75 -15.33 -5.58
N GLU A 100 16.45 -14.53 -6.59
CA GLU A 100 15.27 -14.75 -7.43
C GLU A 100 15.35 -16.11 -8.14
N LYS A 101 14.37 -16.98 -7.88
CA LYS A 101 14.18 -18.24 -8.58
C LYS A 101 13.63 -18.00 -9.99
N GLY A 102 14.01 -18.86 -10.93
CA GLY A 102 13.55 -18.81 -12.32
C GLY A 102 14.56 -18.19 -13.28
N ASP A 103 14.15 -18.00 -14.54
CA ASP A 103 14.96 -17.26 -15.51
C ASP A 103 14.61 -15.77 -15.46
N TYR A 104 15.36 -15.02 -14.66
CA TYR A 104 15.20 -13.56 -14.52
C TYR A 104 15.40 -12.77 -15.84
N LYS A 105 15.84 -13.43 -16.92
CA LYS A 105 15.96 -12.85 -18.27
C LYS A 105 14.79 -13.20 -19.19
N ALA A 106 13.89 -14.07 -18.76
CA ALA A 106 12.69 -14.38 -19.52
C ALA A 106 11.84 -13.11 -19.68
N LYS A 107 11.21 -12.96 -20.85
CA LYS A 107 10.38 -11.79 -21.18
C LYS A 107 8.88 -12.03 -21.02
N GLY A 108 8.50 -13.21 -20.51
CA GLY A 108 7.12 -13.60 -20.27
C GLY A 108 6.82 -13.58 -18.78
N PHE A 109 5.71 -12.93 -18.41
CA PHE A 109 5.19 -12.89 -17.04
C PHE A 109 3.95 -13.80 -17.01
N GLU A 110 4.13 -15.08 -16.68
CA GLU A 110 3.03 -16.03 -16.52
C GLU A 110 2.51 -15.99 -15.06
N PRO A 111 1.21 -15.75 -14.83
CA PRO A 111 0.65 -15.70 -13.48
C PRO A 111 0.95 -16.97 -12.66
N GLY A 112 1.29 -16.79 -11.39
CA GLY A 112 1.56 -17.91 -10.47
C GLY A 112 2.94 -18.57 -10.62
N THR A 113 3.80 -18.09 -11.52
CA THR A 113 5.15 -18.65 -11.71
C THR A 113 6.22 -17.61 -11.45
N LEU A 114 6.67 -17.42 -10.20
CA LEU A 114 7.98 -16.81 -9.91
C LEU A 114 8.33 -16.82 -8.42
N GLY A 115 9.62 -16.99 -8.10
CA GLY A 115 10.16 -16.45 -6.85
C GLY A 115 10.21 -17.36 -5.63
N ASP A 116 10.82 -16.80 -4.58
CA ASP A 116 11.02 -17.42 -3.28
C ASP A 116 9.81 -17.22 -2.36
N ASP A 117 9.77 -18.04 -1.31
CA ASP A 117 8.86 -17.83 -0.20
C ASP A 117 9.40 -16.71 0.70
N LEU A 118 8.60 -15.65 0.85
CA LEU A 118 8.85 -14.57 1.77
C LEU A 118 8.23 -14.86 3.14
N VAL A 119 8.98 -14.53 4.19
CA VAL A 119 8.46 -14.47 5.57
C VAL A 119 7.94 -13.07 5.82
N CYS A 120 6.62 -12.93 5.92
CA CYS A 120 5.97 -11.66 6.19
C CYS A 120 5.89 -11.40 7.70
N MET A 121 5.79 -10.13 8.07
CA MET A 121 5.29 -9.77 9.40
C MET A 121 3.81 -10.17 9.53
N ASP A 122 3.36 -10.39 10.76
CA ASP A 122 1.95 -10.65 11.06
C ASP A 122 1.13 -9.37 10.87
N TRP A 123 0.66 -9.18 9.64
CA TRP A 123 -0.14 -8.03 9.26
C TRP A 123 -1.56 -8.10 9.82
N GLU A 124 -2.10 -9.30 10.08
CA GLU A 124 -3.43 -9.45 10.69
C GLU A 124 -3.43 -8.89 12.12
N ALA A 125 -2.39 -9.19 12.90
CA ALA A 125 -2.22 -8.61 14.22
C ALA A 125 -2.11 -7.07 14.18
N LEU A 126 -1.33 -6.52 13.25
CA LEU A 126 -1.22 -5.07 13.07
C LEU A 126 -2.57 -4.44 12.71
N LEU A 127 -3.27 -4.99 11.72
CA LEU A 127 -4.57 -4.49 11.27
C LEU A 127 -5.60 -4.55 12.40
N GLY A 128 -5.64 -5.62 13.19
CA GLY A 128 -6.52 -5.74 14.35
C GLY A 128 -6.26 -4.69 15.44
N ILE A 129 -4.98 -4.38 15.71
CA ILE A 129 -4.61 -3.31 16.64
C ILE A 129 -5.05 -1.95 16.10
N MET A 130 -4.81 -1.69 14.81
CA MET A 130 -5.20 -0.42 14.17
C MET A 130 -6.72 -0.22 14.19
N GLN A 131 -7.49 -1.27 13.88
CA GLN A 131 -8.95 -1.23 13.90
C GLN A 131 -9.48 -0.93 15.31
N SER A 132 -8.93 -1.59 16.33
CA SER A 132 -9.29 -1.35 17.73
C SER A 132 -8.95 0.08 18.15
N ASN A 133 -7.75 0.55 17.81
CA ASN A 133 -7.31 1.91 18.10
C ASN A 133 -8.21 2.98 17.46
N TYR A 134 -8.62 2.78 16.20
CA TYR A 134 -9.53 3.70 15.51
C TYR A 134 -10.93 3.67 16.15
N GLY A 135 -11.45 2.49 16.51
CA GLY A 135 -12.70 2.35 17.23
C GLY A 135 -12.71 3.13 18.56
N GLU A 136 -11.65 3.01 19.37
CA GLU A 136 -11.49 3.80 20.58
C GLU A 136 -11.47 5.31 20.31
N PHE A 137 -10.77 5.74 19.25
CA PHE A 137 -10.73 7.14 18.85
C PHE A 137 -12.10 7.66 18.45
N VAL A 138 -12.89 6.89 17.70
CA VAL A 138 -14.26 7.28 17.31
C VAL A 138 -15.14 7.45 18.55
N GLN A 139 -15.08 6.53 19.51
CA GLN A 139 -15.82 6.65 20.77
C GLN A 139 -15.37 7.86 21.59
N TRP A 140 -14.06 8.09 21.67
CA TRP A 140 -13.52 9.28 22.33
C TRP A 140 -14.02 10.56 21.65
N LYS A 141 -13.94 10.64 20.32
CA LYS A 141 -14.37 11.80 19.56
C LYS A 141 -15.86 12.08 19.77
N TYR A 142 -16.71 11.06 19.75
CA TYR A 142 -18.15 11.21 20.00
C TYR A 142 -18.46 11.77 21.41
N LYS A 143 -17.62 11.47 22.40
CA LYS A 143 -17.82 11.93 23.78
C LYS A 143 -17.34 13.36 24.03
N TRP A 144 -16.30 13.80 23.31
CA TRP A 144 -15.55 15.02 23.64
C TRP A 144 -15.57 16.10 22.54
N ASN A 145 -16.21 15.82 21.41
CA ASN A 145 -16.41 16.73 20.29
C ASN A 145 -17.88 16.75 19.87
#